data_AF-A0A7X9RXF2-F1
#
_entry.id   AF-A0A7X9RXF2-F1
#
_cell.length_a   1.000
_cell.length_b   1.000
_cell.length_c   1.000
_cell.angle_alpha   90.00
_cell.angle_beta   90.00
_cell.angle_gamma   90.00
#
_symmetry.space_group_name_H-M   'P 1'
#
loop_
_entity.id
_entity.type
_entity.pdbx_description
1 polymer ?
#
loop_
_entity_poly.entity_id
_entity_poly.type
_entity_poly.pdbx_seq_one_letter_code
_entity_poly.pdbx_strand_id
1 'polypeptide(L)'
;MKLIQILSFFLFIFLLQACNDTITDPNYQSGTAYYPIEEGWYIHYQVDREDSEKEEGNASYQLREIIGTPYDDGFGGQNYPLYRYKRDSEGMEWELDSVWALAYRNNHVIRYENAIPYLKLTNPLTEGARFNQNTYNGLDAVTPTGMDIRYKVETLGREHSVDGQTFENAAVILEINNISTITNSEETKRAVYQKGIGLVSIDYFNIKKVYYEFNTTQPSLAGNPYCGLNGTQEVITLGNGERVDNPFFELDNCETNPIFGVDDDSVARWILRWENSANPPIIETKDGDSGSKILVLINPAEFNGFRETGETMKQKIIGYGIDKTVD
;
A
#
# COMPACT_ATOMS: atom_id res chain seq x y z
N MET A 1 13.73 -2.16 -75.94
CA MET A 1 13.73 -3.31 -75.01
C MET A 1 14.58 -3.09 -73.76
N LYS A 2 15.85 -2.64 -73.85
CA LYS A 2 16.72 -2.47 -72.68
C LYS A 2 16.24 -1.44 -71.64
N LEU A 3 15.65 -0.32 -72.09
CA LEU A 3 15.19 0.74 -71.17
C LEU A 3 13.97 0.32 -70.32
N ILE A 4 13.01 -0.40 -70.93
CA ILE A 4 11.82 -0.90 -70.23
C ILE A 4 12.21 -1.97 -69.20
N GLN A 5 13.16 -2.84 -69.54
CA GLN A 5 13.67 -3.84 -68.60
C GLN A 5 14.40 -3.22 -67.40
N ILE A 6 15.17 -2.15 -67.63
CA ILE A 6 15.83 -1.40 -66.54
C ILE A 6 14.79 -0.69 -65.66
N LEU A 7 13.75 -0.11 -66.27
CA LEU A 7 12.68 0.57 -65.52
C LEU A 7 11.84 -0.43 -64.69
N SER A 8 11.53 -1.60 -65.25
CA SER A 8 10.84 -2.67 -64.53
C SER A 8 11.68 -3.24 -63.39
N PHE A 9 13.01 -3.33 -63.56
CA PHE A 9 13.91 -3.77 -62.50
C PHE A 9 14.01 -2.76 -61.35
N PHE A 10 14.08 -1.45 -61.66
CA PHE A 10 14.04 -0.40 -60.64
C PHE A 10 12.69 -0.31 -59.92
N LEU A 11 11.57 -0.51 -60.63
CA LEU A 11 10.24 -0.58 -60.04
C LEU A 11 10.10 -1.77 -59.09
N PHE A 12 10.70 -2.92 -59.43
CA PHE A 12 10.69 -4.11 -58.58
C PHE A 12 11.54 -3.94 -57.32
N ILE A 13 12.68 -3.23 -57.40
CA ILE A 13 13.51 -2.89 -56.23
C ILE A 13 12.78 -1.90 -55.30
N PHE A 14 11.99 -0.97 -55.86
CA PHE A 14 11.19 -0.04 -55.06
C PHE A 14 10.06 -0.73 -54.28
N LEU A 15 9.50 -1.83 -54.82
CA LEU A 15 8.47 -2.63 -54.15
C LEU A 15 9.02 -3.48 -52.98
N LEU A 16 10.35 -3.65 -52.87
CA LEU A 16 10.99 -4.39 -51.78
C LEU A 16 11.34 -3.50 -50.57
N GLN A 17 11.11 -2.18 -50.63
CA GLN A 17 11.19 -1.27 -49.49
C GLN A 17 9.84 -1.12 -48.76
N ALA A 18 9.17 -2.24 -48.48
CA ALA A 18 8.11 -2.24 -47.48
C ALA A 18 8.75 -2.05 -46.11
N CYS A 19 8.83 -0.81 -45.66
CA CYS A 19 9.19 -0.46 -44.30
C CYS A 19 8.12 -1.06 -43.38
N ASN A 20 8.46 -2.14 -42.68
CA ASN A 20 7.64 -2.67 -41.60
C ASN A 20 7.79 -1.73 -40.40
N ASP A 21 7.18 -0.55 -40.47
CA ASP A 21 6.83 0.17 -39.24
C ASP A 21 5.74 -0.68 -38.58
N THR A 22 6.14 -1.60 -37.71
CA THR A 22 5.22 -2.20 -36.77
C THR A 22 4.63 -1.05 -35.99
N ILE A 23 3.35 -0.74 -36.28
CA ILE A 23 2.54 0.17 -35.49
C ILE A 23 2.49 -0.46 -34.10
N THR A 24 3.42 -0.06 -33.25
CA THR A 24 3.35 -0.32 -31.82
C THR A 24 2.26 0.63 -31.35
N ASP A 25 1.15 0.07 -30.87
CA ASP A 25 0.15 0.84 -30.15
C ASP A 25 0.90 1.67 -29.11
N PRO A 26 0.75 3.01 -29.08
CA PRO A 26 1.45 3.85 -28.09
C PRO A 26 1.14 3.43 -26.64
N ASN A 27 0.08 2.65 -26.40
CA ASN A 27 -0.28 2.08 -25.10
C ASN A 27 0.33 0.69 -24.85
N TYR A 28 1.01 0.08 -25.81
CA TYR A 28 1.68 -1.20 -25.63
C TYR A 28 2.97 -1.02 -24.83
N GLN A 29 2.97 -1.52 -23.60
CA GLN A 29 4.19 -1.64 -22.81
C GLN A 29 4.39 -3.10 -22.41
N SER A 30 5.56 -3.66 -22.73
CA SER A 30 5.88 -5.04 -22.39
C SER A 30 5.96 -5.19 -20.87
N GLY A 31 5.16 -6.07 -20.27
CA GLY A 31 5.19 -6.32 -18.83
C GLY A 31 6.55 -6.83 -18.34
N THR A 32 7.25 -7.59 -19.18
CA THR A 32 8.62 -8.05 -18.91
C THR A 32 9.64 -6.92 -18.85
N ALA A 33 9.38 -5.78 -19.48
CA ALA A 33 10.26 -4.61 -19.35
C ALA A 33 10.23 -4.02 -17.94
N TYR A 34 9.19 -4.30 -17.15
CA TYR A 34 9.05 -3.88 -15.76
C TYR A 34 9.41 -4.99 -14.76
N TYR A 35 9.86 -6.14 -15.25
CA TYR A 35 10.30 -7.26 -14.41
C TYR A 35 11.37 -8.05 -15.16
N PRO A 36 12.64 -7.57 -15.15
CA PRO A 36 13.75 -8.30 -15.73
C PRO A 36 13.88 -9.69 -15.08
N ILE A 37 13.92 -10.73 -15.90
CA ILE A 37 14.15 -12.12 -15.45
C ILE A 37 15.43 -12.59 -16.13
N GLU A 38 16.55 -12.35 -15.47
CA GLU A 38 17.89 -12.69 -15.93
C GLU A 38 18.68 -13.28 -14.77
N GLU A 39 19.38 -14.39 -15.01
CA GLU A 39 20.27 -15.00 -14.02
C GLU A 39 21.31 -14.00 -13.52
N GLY A 40 21.55 -13.97 -12.21
CA GLY A 40 22.43 -13.01 -11.55
C GLY A 40 21.78 -11.65 -11.26
N TRP A 41 20.62 -11.34 -11.84
CA TRP A 41 19.94 -10.07 -11.57
C TRP A 41 19.56 -9.98 -10.10
N TYR A 42 19.99 -8.92 -9.44
CA TYR A 42 19.68 -8.69 -8.04
C TYR A 42 19.12 -7.30 -7.76
N ILE A 43 18.31 -7.22 -6.72
CA ILE A 43 17.82 -5.96 -6.15
C ILE A 43 18.01 -6.01 -4.63
N HIS A 44 18.54 -4.93 -4.07
CA HIS A 44 18.62 -4.68 -2.64
C HIS A 44 17.53 -3.70 -2.24
N TYR A 45 16.89 -3.96 -1.11
CA TYR A 45 15.86 -3.14 -0.53
C TYR A 45 16.20 -2.77 0.90
N GLN A 46 15.83 -1.56 1.30
CA GLN A 46 15.56 -1.19 2.68
C GLN A 46 14.09 -1.51 2.97
N VAL A 47 13.81 -2.16 4.10
CA VAL A 47 12.47 -2.47 4.56
C VAL A 47 12.28 -1.92 5.97
N ASP A 48 11.28 -1.07 6.13
CA ASP A 48 10.88 -0.50 7.40
C ASP A 48 9.43 -0.92 7.68
N ARG A 49 9.20 -1.60 8.81
CA ARG A 49 7.90 -2.06 9.27
C ARG A 49 7.61 -1.48 10.64
N GLU A 50 6.37 -1.05 10.83
CA GLU A 50 5.85 -0.58 12.11
C GLU A 50 4.53 -1.29 12.38
N ASP A 51 4.37 -1.82 13.58
CA ASP A 51 3.14 -2.47 14.05
C ASP A 51 2.80 -1.92 15.43
N SER A 52 1.95 -0.89 15.43
CA SER A 52 1.55 -0.18 16.65
C SER A 52 0.72 -1.02 17.63
N GLU A 53 0.32 -2.24 17.25
CA GLU A 53 -0.40 -3.17 18.13
C GLU A 53 0.53 -4.10 18.92
N LYS A 54 1.84 -4.09 18.63
CA LYS A 54 2.84 -4.93 19.30
C LYS A 54 3.86 -4.08 20.07
N GLU A 55 4.28 -4.57 21.24
CA GLU A 55 5.31 -3.90 22.06
C GLU A 55 6.65 -3.75 21.31
N GLU A 56 7.05 -4.78 20.56
CA GLU A 56 8.18 -4.74 19.62
C GLU A 56 7.66 -4.76 18.17
N GLY A 57 6.90 -3.73 17.81
CA GLY A 57 6.28 -3.59 16.48
C GLY A 57 7.19 -3.08 15.37
N ASN A 58 8.32 -2.45 15.74
CA ASN A 58 9.16 -1.74 14.79
C ASN A 58 10.34 -2.62 14.35
N ALA A 59 10.51 -2.77 13.04
CA ALA A 59 11.63 -3.49 12.46
C ALA A 59 12.17 -2.74 11.24
N SER A 60 13.49 -2.65 11.15
CA SER A 60 14.20 -2.08 10.01
C SER A 60 15.29 -3.04 9.59
N TYR A 61 15.34 -3.42 8.32
CA TYR A 61 16.30 -4.38 7.80
C TYR A 61 16.48 -4.23 6.29
N GLN A 62 17.49 -4.91 5.73
CA GLN A 62 17.73 -4.96 4.30
C GLN A 62 17.40 -6.33 3.74
N LEU A 63 16.83 -6.35 2.53
CA LEU A 63 16.50 -7.54 1.77
C LEU A 63 17.33 -7.54 0.49
N ARG A 64 17.88 -8.70 0.11
CA ARG A 64 18.48 -8.93 -1.21
C ARG A 64 17.70 -10.02 -1.91
N GLU A 65 17.20 -9.72 -3.08
CA GLU A 65 16.61 -10.71 -3.97
C GLU A 65 17.54 -10.92 -5.16
N ILE A 66 17.87 -12.17 -5.47
CA ILE A 66 18.75 -12.51 -6.58
C ILE A 66 18.23 -13.71 -7.36
N ILE A 67 18.18 -13.56 -8.68
CA ILE A 67 17.76 -14.60 -9.60
C ILE A 67 18.93 -15.55 -9.83
N GLY A 68 18.74 -16.85 -9.59
CA GLY A 68 19.75 -17.85 -9.87
C GLY A 68 19.58 -18.56 -11.20
N THR A 69 20.39 -19.60 -11.39
CA THR A 69 20.44 -20.37 -12.64
C THR A 69 19.09 -21.00 -12.96
N PRO A 70 18.57 -20.82 -14.18
CA PRO A 70 17.29 -21.38 -14.55
C PRO A 70 17.31 -22.91 -14.58
N TYR A 71 16.15 -23.50 -14.28
CA TYR A 71 15.93 -24.94 -14.36
C TYR A 71 14.64 -25.25 -15.14
N ASP A 72 14.63 -26.43 -15.77
CA ASP A 72 13.46 -26.97 -16.46
C ASP A 72 12.46 -27.52 -15.43
N ASP A 73 11.18 -27.22 -15.62
CA ASP A 73 10.11 -27.64 -14.72
C ASP A 73 9.60 -29.08 -14.95
N GLY A 74 10.18 -29.78 -15.92
CA GLY A 74 9.80 -31.14 -16.36
C GLY A 74 8.64 -31.16 -17.35
N PHE A 75 8.03 -30.02 -17.65
CA PHE A 75 6.90 -29.85 -18.58
C PHE A 75 7.26 -28.95 -19.77
N GLY A 76 8.56 -28.65 -19.96
CA GLY A 76 9.06 -27.77 -21.01
C GLY A 76 8.94 -26.28 -20.69
N GLY A 77 8.66 -25.93 -19.43
CA GLY A 77 8.73 -24.57 -18.90
C GLY A 77 10.06 -24.30 -18.20
N GLN A 78 10.51 -23.04 -18.24
CA GLN A 78 11.70 -22.59 -17.53
C GLN A 78 11.31 -21.80 -16.28
N ASN A 79 11.87 -22.19 -15.14
CA ASN A 79 11.75 -21.46 -13.88
C ASN A 79 13.12 -20.95 -13.45
N TYR A 80 13.13 -19.91 -12.64
CA TYR A 80 14.33 -19.31 -12.07
C TYR A 80 14.20 -19.31 -10.54
N PRO A 81 15.18 -19.82 -9.79
CA PRO A 81 15.18 -19.66 -8.34
C PRO A 81 15.37 -18.18 -8.01
N LEU A 82 14.65 -17.71 -7.01
CA LEU A 82 14.78 -16.36 -6.47
C LEU A 82 15.22 -16.47 -5.03
N TYR A 83 16.52 -16.33 -4.80
CA TYR A 83 17.09 -16.37 -3.47
C TYR A 83 16.85 -15.04 -2.78
N ARG A 84 16.24 -15.09 -1.59
CA ARG A 84 15.98 -13.94 -0.74
C ARG A 84 16.85 -14.03 0.48
N TYR A 85 17.68 -13.01 0.66
CA TYR A 85 18.54 -12.86 1.82
C TYR A 85 18.08 -11.66 2.64
N LYS A 86 18.33 -11.71 3.94
CA LYS A 86 18.02 -10.66 4.89
C LYS A 86 19.26 -10.32 5.70
N ARG A 87 19.40 -9.06 6.10
CA ARG A 87 20.36 -8.60 7.10
C ARG A 87 19.81 -7.40 7.87
N ASP A 88 20.21 -7.23 9.11
CA ASP A 88 19.68 -6.14 9.95
C ASP A 88 20.25 -4.76 9.58
N SER A 89 21.46 -4.70 9.02
CA SER A 89 22.10 -3.44 8.60
C SER A 89 23.19 -3.65 7.55
N GLU A 90 23.67 -2.56 6.95
CA GLU A 90 24.63 -2.60 5.83
C GLU A 90 25.97 -3.30 6.17
N GLY A 91 26.36 -3.31 7.45
CA GLY A 91 27.59 -3.93 7.92
C GLY A 91 27.47 -5.40 8.32
N MET A 92 26.27 -5.97 8.28
CA MET A 92 26.02 -7.38 8.64
C MET A 92 26.08 -8.28 7.41
N GLU A 93 26.42 -9.55 7.65
CA GLU A 93 26.39 -10.59 6.62
C GLU A 93 24.96 -10.88 6.16
N TRP A 94 24.82 -11.28 4.89
CA TRP A 94 23.53 -11.71 4.34
C TRP A 94 23.18 -13.11 4.80
N GLU A 95 22.01 -13.29 5.40
CA GLU A 95 21.48 -14.59 5.79
C GLU A 95 20.36 -15.01 4.83
N LEU A 96 20.33 -16.27 4.42
CA LEU A 96 19.26 -16.77 3.55
C LEU A 96 17.94 -16.79 4.31
N ASP A 97 16.95 -16.03 3.84
CA ASP A 97 15.61 -15.93 4.40
C ASP A 97 14.68 -16.95 3.74
N SER A 98 14.62 -16.94 2.41
CA SER A 98 13.77 -17.86 1.66
C SER A 98 14.24 -18.08 0.23
N VAL A 99 13.76 -19.17 -0.38
CA VAL A 99 13.96 -19.44 -1.81
C VAL A 99 12.58 -19.51 -2.45
N TRP A 100 12.33 -18.56 -3.35
CA TRP A 100 11.13 -18.50 -4.18
C TRP A 100 11.46 -18.92 -5.61
N ALA A 101 10.49 -18.90 -6.50
CA ALA A 101 10.74 -19.10 -7.93
C ALA A 101 10.05 -18.03 -8.77
N LEU A 102 10.62 -17.75 -9.93
CA LEU A 102 10.06 -16.89 -10.96
C LEU A 102 9.84 -17.69 -12.24
N ALA A 103 8.76 -17.39 -12.94
CA ALA A 103 8.46 -17.97 -14.24
C ALA A 103 7.85 -16.93 -15.16
N TYR A 104 8.19 -17.01 -16.45
CA TYR A 104 7.49 -16.30 -17.50
C TYR A 104 6.85 -17.29 -18.45
N ARG A 105 5.52 -17.35 -18.46
CA ARG A 105 4.76 -18.26 -19.34
C ARG A 105 3.37 -17.69 -19.61
N ASN A 106 2.78 -18.02 -20.76
CA ASN A 106 1.46 -17.52 -21.15
C ASN A 106 1.35 -15.99 -21.06
N ASN A 107 2.44 -15.28 -21.40
CA ASN A 107 2.55 -13.83 -21.27
C ASN A 107 2.35 -13.29 -19.83
N HIS A 108 2.68 -14.09 -18.83
CA HIS A 108 2.51 -13.73 -17.43
C HIS A 108 3.83 -13.86 -16.67
N VAL A 109 4.12 -12.87 -15.83
CA VAL A 109 5.17 -12.94 -14.82
C VAL A 109 4.58 -13.56 -13.57
N ILE A 110 5.07 -14.73 -13.19
CA ILE A 110 4.57 -15.53 -12.07
C ILE A 110 5.68 -15.64 -11.04
N ARG A 111 5.33 -15.39 -9.78
CA ARG A 111 6.22 -15.54 -8.63
C ARG A 111 5.65 -16.58 -7.68
N TYR A 112 6.44 -17.57 -7.33
CA TYR A 112 6.09 -18.62 -6.37
C TYR A 112 6.58 -18.20 -5.00
N GLU A 113 5.73 -17.51 -4.26
CA GLU A 113 6.04 -17.04 -2.91
C GLU A 113 5.64 -18.15 -1.93
N ASN A 114 6.62 -18.75 -1.24
CA ASN A 114 6.40 -19.89 -0.35
C ASN A 114 5.57 -21.02 -1.00
N ALA A 115 5.96 -21.38 -2.23
CA ALA A 115 5.29 -22.37 -3.09
C ALA A 115 3.87 -22.00 -3.58
N ILE A 116 3.38 -20.78 -3.32
CA ILE A 116 2.11 -20.29 -3.83
C ILE A 116 2.36 -19.43 -5.07
N PRO A 117 1.84 -19.78 -6.26
CA PRO A 117 2.04 -19.00 -7.47
C PRO A 117 1.11 -17.79 -7.53
N TYR A 118 1.69 -16.60 -7.56
CA TYR A 118 1.01 -15.34 -7.77
C TYR A 118 1.35 -14.75 -9.13
N LEU A 119 0.33 -14.37 -9.89
CA LEU A 119 0.49 -13.56 -11.11
C LEU A 119 0.88 -12.14 -10.69
N LYS A 120 2.13 -11.74 -10.92
CA LYS A 120 2.64 -10.41 -10.55
C LYS A 120 2.39 -9.37 -11.63
N LEU A 121 2.60 -9.70 -12.91
CA LEU A 121 2.38 -8.81 -14.05
C LEU A 121 1.87 -9.58 -15.28
N THR A 122 1.07 -8.93 -16.11
CA THR A 122 0.66 -9.42 -17.43
C THR A 122 1.50 -8.81 -18.54
N ASN A 123 1.54 -9.45 -19.71
CA ASN A 123 2.15 -8.91 -20.91
C ASN A 123 1.15 -8.95 -22.09
N PRO A 124 0.75 -7.79 -22.65
CA PRO A 124 1.16 -6.44 -22.29
C PRO A 124 0.64 -6.01 -20.91
N LEU A 125 1.28 -4.97 -20.35
CA LEU A 125 0.69 -4.14 -19.30
C LEU A 125 -0.13 -3.04 -19.95
N THR A 126 -1.26 -2.70 -19.33
CA THR A 126 -2.16 -1.65 -19.81
C THR A 126 -2.69 -0.86 -18.62
N GLU A 127 -2.56 0.47 -18.64
CA GLU A 127 -3.08 1.33 -17.58
C GLU A 127 -4.60 1.12 -17.42
N GLY A 128 -5.07 1.03 -16.18
CA GLY A 128 -6.46 0.76 -15.83
C GLY A 128 -6.88 -0.72 -15.90
N ALA A 129 -6.05 -1.61 -16.48
CA ALA A 129 -6.36 -3.03 -16.53
C ALA A 129 -6.38 -3.66 -15.13
N ARG A 130 -7.23 -4.68 -14.97
CA ARG A 130 -7.29 -5.53 -13.78
C ARG A 130 -7.02 -6.98 -14.15
N PHE A 131 -6.28 -7.68 -13.32
CA PHE A 131 -5.99 -9.10 -13.51
C PHE A 131 -6.02 -9.88 -12.20
N ASN A 132 -6.38 -11.16 -12.28
CA ASN A 132 -6.47 -12.03 -11.12
C ASN A 132 -5.07 -12.52 -10.72
N GLN A 133 -4.52 -11.99 -9.65
CA GLN A 133 -3.28 -12.44 -9.02
C GLN A 133 -3.32 -13.94 -8.65
N ASN A 134 -4.52 -14.48 -8.39
CA ASN A 134 -4.76 -15.86 -8.01
C ASN A 134 -4.97 -16.82 -9.19
N THR A 135 -4.70 -16.37 -10.43
CA THR A 135 -4.87 -17.17 -11.67
C THR A 135 -4.28 -18.58 -11.59
N TYR A 136 -3.23 -18.77 -10.79
CA TYR A 136 -2.47 -20.02 -10.73
C TYR A 136 -2.57 -20.77 -9.39
N ASN A 137 -3.22 -20.22 -8.37
CA ASN A 137 -3.25 -20.81 -7.02
C ASN A 137 -4.64 -21.30 -6.61
N GLY A 138 -5.66 -21.15 -7.47
CA GLY A 138 -7.01 -21.66 -7.24
C GLY A 138 -7.84 -20.85 -6.25
N LEU A 139 -7.34 -19.71 -5.77
CA LEU A 139 -8.12 -18.77 -4.97
C LEU A 139 -8.97 -17.87 -5.88
N ASP A 140 -10.11 -17.43 -5.36
CA ASP A 140 -11.01 -16.55 -6.11
C ASP A 140 -10.41 -15.14 -6.28
N ALA A 141 -10.87 -14.45 -7.33
CA ALA A 141 -10.55 -13.04 -7.57
C ALA A 141 -11.46 -12.08 -6.78
N VAL A 142 -12.45 -12.63 -6.08
CA VAL A 142 -13.46 -11.91 -5.30
C VAL A 142 -13.63 -12.64 -3.97
N THR A 143 -13.62 -11.93 -2.85
CA THR A 143 -13.83 -12.53 -1.53
C THR A 143 -15.28 -13.02 -1.34
N PRO A 144 -15.57 -13.86 -0.34
CA PRO A 144 -16.95 -14.21 0.02
C PRO A 144 -17.84 -12.99 0.37
N THR A 145 -17.22 -11.87 0.77
CA THR A 145 -17.92 -10.59 1.05
C THR A 145 -18.18 -9.76 -0.22
N GLY A 146 -17.81 -10.25 -1.40
CA GLY A 146 -18.01 -9.56 -2.68
C GLY A 146 -16.92 -8.55 -3.05
N MET A 147 -15.79 -8.53 -2.33
CA MET A 147 -14.70 -7.59 -2.58
C MET A 147 -13.81 -8.05 -3.74
N ASP A 148 -13.64 -7.20 -4.75
CA ASP A 148 -12.73 -7.43 -5.86
C ASP A 148 -11.27 -7.27 -5.40
N ILE A 149 -10.52 -8.37 -5.39
CA ILE A 149 -9.11 -8.39 -4.97
C ILE A 149 -8.14 -8.47 -6.14
N ARG A 150 -8.62 -8.29 -7.38
CA ARG A 150 -7.76 -8.24 -8.56
C ARG A 150 -6.78 -7.07 -8.48
N TYR A 151 -5.55 -7.33 -8.87
CA TYR A 151 -4.55 -6.28 -9.02
C TYR A 151 -4.99 -5.30 -10.11
N LYS A 152 -4.70 -4.01 -9.91
CA LYS A 152 -4.99 -2.95 -10.88
C LYS A 152 -3.72 -2.23 -11.28
N VAL A 153 -3.49 -2.07 -12.58
CA VAL A 153 -2.48 -1.14 -13.10
C VAL A 153 -3.01 0.28 -12.93
N GLU A 154 -2.56 1.01 -11.91
CA GLU A 154 -3.00 2.39 -11.65
C GLU A 154 -2.33 3.37 -12.61
N THR A 155 -1.03 3.20 -12.83
CA THR A 155 -0.22 4.06 -13.68
C THR A 155 0.75 3.23 -14.52
N LEU A 156 1.07 3.69 -15.72
CA LEU A 156 2.04 3.02 -16.59
C LEU A 156 2.82 4.01 -17.45
N GLY A 157 4.14 3.85 -17.50
CA GLY A 157 5.03 4.60 -18.39
C GLY A 157 5.20 6.08 -18.04
N ARG A 158 4.81 6.50 -16.83
CA ARG A 158 5.00 7.87 -16.32
C ARG A 158 5.94 7.90 -15.13
N GLU A 159 6.49 9.06 -14.82
CA GLU A 159 7.27 9.24 -13.60
C GLU A 159 6.39 9.00 -12.36
N HIS A 160 6.99 8.43 -11.31
CA HIS A 160 6.34 8.23 -10.02
C HIS A 160 7.33 8.53 -8.90
N SER A 161 6.90 9.26 -7.89
CA SER A 161 7.76 9.65 -6.77
C SER A 161 7.32 8.99 -5.48
N VAL A 162 8.26 8.34 -4.79
CA VAL A 162 8.06 7.71 -3.48
C VAL A 162 9.10 8.24 -2.50
N ASP A 163 8.64 8.88 -1.43
CA ASP A 163 9.49 9.46 -0.37
C ASP A 163 10.65 10.30 -0.94
N GLY A 164 10.33 11.22 -1.87
CA GLY A 164 11.28 12.14 -2.49
C GLY A 164 12.21 11.55 -3.56
N GLN A 165 12.15 10.24 -3.84
CA GLN A 165 12.85 9.62 -4.96
C GLN A 165 11.91 9.47 -6.16
N THR A 166 12.35 9.92 -7.33
CA THR A 166 11.59 9.80 -8.59
C THR A 166 12.07 8.59 -9.38
N PHE A 167 11.11 7.77 -9.82
CA PHE A 167 11.31 6.63 -10.72
C PHE A 167 10.71 6.98 -12.08
N GLU A 168 11.55 7.06 -13.10
CA GLU A 168 11.11 7.33 -14.48
C GLU A 168 10.48 6.09 -15.11
N ASN A 169 9.52 6.29 -16.02
CA ASN A 169 8.85 5.19 -16.73
C ASN A 169 8.42 4.07 -15.77
N ALA A 170 7.64 4.43 -14.75
CA ALA A 170 7.18 3.51 -13.72
C ALA A 170 5.82 2.88 -14.07
N ALA A 171 5.57 1.70 -13.54
CA ALA A 171 4.26 1.06 -13.47
C ALA A 171 3.86 0.91 -12.01
N VAL A 172 2.71 1.47 -11.62
CA VAL A 172 2.17 1.34 -10.27
C VAL A 172 1.03 0.32 -10.29
N ILE A 173 1.19 -0.74 -9.50
CA ILE A 173 0.22 -1.81 -9.34
C ILE A 173 -0.41 -1.69 -7.95
N LEU A 174 -1.71 -1.45 -7.90
CA LEU A 174 -2.49 -1.54 -6.67
C LEU A 174 -2.84 -3.01 -6.43
N GLU A 175 -2.20 -3.61 -5.44
CA GLU A 175 -2.35 -5.01 -5.06
C GLU A 175 -3.50 -5.23 -4.06
N ILE A 176 -3.68 -4.30 -3.12
CA ILE A 176 -4.77 -4.31 -2.14
C ILE A 176 -5.38 -2.92 -2.06
N ASN A 177 -6.71 -2.86 -2.01
CA ASN A 177 -7.46 -1.63 -1.78
C ASN A 177 -8.78 -1.94 -1.08
N ASN A 178 -8.73 -2.00 0.24
CA ASN A 178 -9.85 -2.34 1.09
C ASN A 178 -10.06 -1.21 2.10
N ILE A 179 -11.11 -0.41 1.88
CA ILE A 179 -11.49 0.68 2.76
C ILE A 179 -12.88 0.38 3.29
N SER A 180 -13.02 0.42 4.61
CA SER A 180 -14.28 0.20 5.31
C SER A 180 -14.58 1.39 6.19
N THR A 181 -15.67 2.10 5.87
CA THR A 181 -16.21 3.17 6.71
C THR A 181 -16.97 2.64 7.92
N ILE A 182 -17.38 1.37 7.90
CA ILE A 182 -18.07 0.71 9.03
C ILE A 182 -17.07 0.40 10.15
N THR A 183 -15.90 -0.13 9.79
CA THR A 183 -14.84 -0.48 10.74
C THR A 183 -13.76 0.60 10.85
N ASN A 184 -13.93 1.73 10.15
CA ASN A 184 -12.94 2.80 10.02
C ASN A 184 -11.51 2.29 9.77
N SER A 185 -11.39 1.33 8.86
CA SER A 185 -10.13 0.67 8.53
C SER A 185 -9.80 0.82 7.06
N GLU A 186 -8.51 0.94 6.79
CA GLU A 186 -7.92 1.01 5.46
C GLU A 186 -6.77 0.03 5.36
N GLU A 187 -6.87 -0.87 4.39
CA GLU A 187 -5.78 -1.73 3.96
C GLU A 187 -5.46 -1.43 2.49
N THR A 188 -4.26 -0.93 2.23
CA THR A 188 -3.76 -0.66 0.88
C THR A 188 -2.38 -1.25 0.68
N LYS A 189 -2.13 -1.76 -0.52
CA LYS A 189 -0.80 -2.23 -0.92
C LYS A 189 -0.53 -1.78 -2.35
N ARG A 190 0.55 -1.03 -2.55
CA ARG A 190 1.02 -0.59 -3.88
C ARG A 190 2.41 -1.12 -4.14
N ALA A 191 2.61 -1.70 -5.31
CA ALA A 191 3.91 -2.11 -5.82
C ALA A 191 4.29 -1.20 -6.99
N VAL A 192 5.46 -0.56 -6.91
CA VAL A 192 6.00 0.31 -7.95
C VAL A 192 7.11 -0.44 -8.66
N TYR A 193 6.98 -0.57 -9.99
CA TYR A 193 7.98 -1.17 -10.85
C TYR A 193 8.60 -0.11 -11.74
N GLN A 194 9.92 -0.09 -11.90
CA GLN A 194 10.60 0.77 -12.86
C GLN A 194 11.05 -0.05 -14.07
N LYS A 195 10.80 0.49 -15.27
CA LYS A 195 11.25 -0.12 -16.52
C LYS A 195 12.77 -0.35 -16.51
N GLY A 196 13.18 -1.58 -16.81
CA GLY A 196 14.58 -2.03 -16.84
C GLY A 196 15.16 -2.39 -15.48
N ILE A 197 14.44 -2.16 -14.37
CA ILE A 197 14.92 -2.47 -13.03
C ILE A 197 14.11 -3.59 -12.37
N GLY A 198 12.78 -3.50 -12.43
CA GLY A 198 11.91 -4.39 -11.67
C GLY A 198 11.16 -3.66 -10.56
N LEU A 199 10.80 -4.39 -9.51
CA LEU A 199 10.14 -3.84 -8.33
C LEU A 199 11.10 -2.89 -7.60
N VAL A 200 10.73 -1.61 -7.48
CA VAL A 200 11.54 -0.57 -6.82
C VAL A 200 10.98 -0.13 -5.48
N SER A 201 9.67 -0.31 -5.25
CA SER A 201 9.05 0.01 -3.97
C SER A 201 7.78 -0.80 -3.73
N ILE A 202 7.53 -1.13 -2.46
CA ILE A 202 6.22 -1.55 -1.96
C ILE A 202 5.85 -0.64 -0.80
N ASP A 203 4.64 -0.08 -0.85
CA ASP A 203 4.01 0.55 0.31
C ASP A 203 2.80 -0.30 0.72
N TYR A 204 2.78 -0.71 1.98
CA TYR A 204 1.67 -1.41 2.62
C TYR A 204 1.20 -0.63 3.83
N PHE A 205 -0.11 -0.41 3.91
CA PHE A 205 -0.80 0.18 5.03
C PHE A 205 -1.95 -0.73 5.41
N ASN A 206 -2.07 -1.07 6.68
CA ASN A 206 -3.24 -1.71 7.26
C ASN A 206 -3.51 -1.03 8.59
N ILE A 207 -4.29 0.04 8.50
CA ILE A 207 -4.54 0.95 9.60
C ILE A 207 -6.02 0.92 9.95
N LYS A 208 -6.32 1.02 11.24
CA LYS A 208 -7.66 1.25 11.76
C LYS A 208 -7.64 2.48 12.66
N LYS A 209 -8.71 3.26 12.58
CA LYS A 209 -8.94 4.39 13.46
C LYS A 209 -9.61 3.88 14.72
N VAL A 210 -8.89 3.98 15.84
CA VAL A 210 -9.41 3.63 17.17
C VAL A 210 -9.75 4.93 17.89
N TYR A 211 -11.05 5.11 18.13
CA TYR A 211 -11.53 6.24 18.91
C TYR A 211 -11.34 5.96 20.39
N TYR A 212 -11.22 7.02 21.19
CA TYR A 212 -11.26 6.87 22.64
C TYR A 212 -12.71 6.58 23.04
N GLU A 213 -12.96 5.36 23.49
CA GLU A 213 -14.26 4.89 23.95
C GLU A 213 -14.23 4.67 25.46
N PHE A 214 -15.20 5.25 26.16
CA PHE A 214 -15.41 4.99 27.58
C PHE A 214 -16.76 4.28 27.78
N ASN A 215 -16.73 3.12 28.42
CA ASN A 215 -17.92 2.34 28.76
C ASN A 215 -18.17 2.44 30.27
N THR A 216 -19.34 2.93 30.67
CA THR A 216 -19.69 3.04 32.09
C THR A 216 -21.17 2.76 32.34
N THR A 217 -21.45 2.10 33.47
CA THR A 217 -22.80 1.95 34.03
C THR A 217 -23.26 3.19 34.80
N GLN A 218 -22.35 4.15 35.02
CA GLN A 218 -22.62 5.44 35.64
C GLN A 218 -22.11 6.55 34.69
N PRO A 219 -22.89 6.91 33.66
CA PRO A 219 -22.48 7.89 32.64
C PRO A 219 -22.19 9.27 33.20
N SER A 220 -22.75 9.59 34.36
CA SER A 220 -22.44 10.79 35.14
C SER A 220 -20.99 10.87 35.58
N LEU A 221 -20.29 9.75 35.74
CA LEU A 221 -18.90 9.68 36.21
C LEU A 221 -17.87 9.49 35.08
N ALA A 222 -18.30 9.53 33.81
CA ALA A 222 -17.37 9.57 32.69
C ALA A 222 -16.68 10.94 32.68
N GLY A 223 -15.56 11.07 33.40
CA GLY A 223 -14.86 12.35 33.58
C GLY A 223 -14.44 13.01 32.26
N ASN A 224 -14.20 14.32 32.30
CA ASN A 224 -13.71 15.08 31.17
C ASN A 224 -12.36 14.51 30.66
N PRO A 225 -12.24 14.05 29.40
CA PRO A 225 -10.98 13.51 28.87
C PRO A 225 -9.88 14.57 28.71
N TYR A 226 -10.22 15.85 28.87
CA TYR A 226 -9.30 16.98 28.90
C TYR A 226 -8.93 17.43 30.33
N CYS A 227 -9.39 16.70 31.35
CA CYS A 227 -9.06 16.94 32.77
C CYS A 227 -7.55 16.99 32.99
N GLY A 228 -7.10 17.97 33.78
CA GLY A 228 -5.69 18.09 34.22
C GLY A 228 -4.70 18.48 33.12
N LEU A 229 -5.07 18.36 31.84
CA LEU A 229 -4.24 18.80 30.72
C LEU A 229 -4.50 20.26 30.37
N ASN A 230 -5.73 20.79 30.49
CA ASN A 230 -6.07 22.16 30.06
C ASN A 230 -7.35 22.79 30.69
N GLY A 231 -7.68 22.48 31.95
CA GLY A 231 -8.91 22.95 32.61
C GLY A 231 -9.13 24.48 32.66
N THR A 232 -8.09 25.27 32.43
CA THR A 232 -8.12 26.74 32.46
C THR A 232 -7.90 27.40 31.09
N GLN A 233 -7.76 26.61 30.02
CA GLN A 233 -7.45 27.14 28.69
C GLN A 233 -8.66 27.00 27.76
N GLU A 234 -9.12 28.14 27.23
CA GLU A 234 -10.16 28.21 26.20
C GLU A 234 -9.68 27.59 24.89
N VAL A 235 -8.35 27.54 24.69
CA VAL A 235 -7.70 26.99 23.51
C VAL A 235 -6.58 26.04 23.92
N ILE A 236 -6.60 24.81 23.40
CA ILE A 236 -5.65 23.74 23.69
C ILE A 236 -4.77 23.43 22.49
N THR A 237 -3.53 23.00 22.74
CA THR A 237 -2.61 22.55 21.69
C THR A 237 -2.63 21.03 21.60
N LEU A 238 -2.95 20.50 20.42
CA LEU A 238 -2.98 19.06 20.13
C LEU A 238 -1.57 18.51 19.90
N GLY A 239 -1.42 17.19 19.91
CA GLY A 239 -0.12 16.51 19.72
C GLY A 239 0.64 16.88 18.43
N ASN A 240 -0.06 17.37 17.40
CA ASN A 240 0.51 17.85 16.14
C ASN A 240 0.87 19.35 16.13
N GLY A 241 0.65 20.06 17.24
CA GLY A 241 0.91 21.50 17.38
C GLY A 241 -0.24 22.42 16.97
N GLU A 242 -1.38 21.90 16.50
CA GLU A 242 -2.56 22.70 16.18
C GLU A 242 -3.25 23.23 17.45
N ARG A 243 -3.82 24.43 17.36
CA ARG A 243 -4.56 25.08 18.46
C ARG A 243 -6.07 25.00 18.20
N VAL A 244 -6.83 24.41 19.12
CA VAL A 244 -8.29 24.22 19.00
C VAL A 244 -9.02 24.71 20.25
N ASP A 245 -10.29 25.09 20.12
CA ASP A 245 -11.11 25.49 21.26
C ASP A 245 -11.39 24.29 22.18
N ASN A 246 -11.29 24.49 23.50
CA ASN A 246 -11.60 23.48 24.49
C ASN A 246 -13.12 23.37 24.68
N PRO A 247 -13.76 22.27 24.25
CA PRO A 247 -15.22 22.13 24.37
C PRO A 247 -15.70 22.06 25.83
N PHE A 248 -14.78 21.83 26.77
CA PHE A 248 -14.99 21.82 28.22
C PHE A 248 -14.28 22.97 28.94
N PHE A 249 -13.99 24.08 28.25
CA PHE A 249 -13.49 25.30 28.89
C PHE A 249 -14.42 25.73 30.03
N GLU A 250 -13.84 26.09 31.19
CA GLU A 250 -14.55 26.40 32.44
C GLU A 250 -15.33 25.22 33.06
N LEU A 251 -15.27 24.04 32.44
CA LEU A 251 -15.88 22.78 32.90
C LEU A 251 -14.78 21.80 33.34
N ASP A 252 -13.87 22.26 34.19
CA ASP A 252 -12.76 21.48 34.76
C ASP A 252 -13.26 20.55 35.87
N ASN A 253 -14.06 19.56 35.46
CA ASN A 253 -14.55 18.51 36.33
C ASN A 253 -14.03 17.15 35.85
N CYS A 254 -13.15 16.59 36.66
CA CYS A 254 -12.54 15.28 36.43
C CYS A 254 -13.38 14.11 36.97
N GLU A 255 -14.35 14.41 37.84
CA GLU A 255 -15.17 13.41 38.53
C GLU A 255 -16.49 13.15 37.82
N THR A 256 -16.99 14.09 37.02
CA THR A 256 -18.27 13.94 36.32
C THR A 256 -18.26 14.46 34.88
N ASN A 257 -19.07 13.84 34.02
CA ASN A 257 -19.27 14.27 32.65
C ASN A 257 -20.09 15.58 32.61
N PRO A 258 -19.53 16.71 32.11
CA PRO A 258 -20.22 17.99 32.12
C PRO A 258 -21.41 18.09 31.14
N ILE A 259 -21.57 17.14 30.22
CA ILE A 259 -22.75 17.04 29.34
C ILE A 259 -23.78 16.00 29.84
N PHE A 260 -23.56 15.37 30.99
CA PHE A 260 -24.51 14.41 31.54
C PHE A 260 -25.78 15.08 32.07
N GLY A 261 -26.94 14.53 31.70
CA GLY A 261 -28.25 15.05 32.15
C GLY A 261 -28.67 16.36 31.47
N VAL A 262 -27.90 16.82 30.48
CA VAL A 262 -28.27 17.92 29.58
C VAL A 262 -29.28 17.38 28.55
N ASP A 263 -30.31 18.16 28.23
CA ASP A 263 -31.34 17.74 27.27
C ASP A 263 -30.77 17.61 25.84
N ASP A 264 -31.37 16.72 25.04
CA ASP A 264 -30.90 16.38 23.69
C ASP A 264 -30.77 17.61 22.78
N ASP A 265 -31.67 18.60 22.89
CA ASP A 265 -31.63 19.84 22.11
C ASP A 265 -30.46 20.75 22.53
N SER A 266 -30.12 20.77 23.81
CA SER A 266 -28.97 21.50 24.34
C SER A 266 -27.64 20.82 23.98
N VAL A 267 -27.59 19.49 24.02
CA VAL A 267 -26.44 18.72 23.52
C VAL A 267 -26.28 18.94 22.01
N ALA A 268 -27.36 18.86 21.23
CA ALA A 268 -27.34 19.10 19.79
C ALA A 268 -26.89 20.54 19.45
N ARG A 269 -27.40 21.55 20.16
CA ARG A 269 -26.93 22.95 19.97
C ARG A 269 -25.48 23.15 20.35
N TRP A 270 -25.00 22.46 21.37
CA TRP A 270 -23.58 22.47 21.75
C TRP A 270 -22.72 21.79 20.68
N ILE A 271 -23.15 20.64 20.13
CA ILE A 271 -22.48 19.97 19.01
C ILE A 271 -22.45 20.89 17.79
N LEU A 272 -23.60 21.45 17.38
CA LEU A 272 -23.73 22.37 16.24
C LEU A 272 -22.85 23.62 16.36
N ARG A 273 -22.66 24.15 17.58
CA ARG A 273 -21.77 25.29 17.85
C ARG A 273 -20.33 24.98 17.43
N TRP A 274 -19.92 23.73 17.54
CA TRP A 274 -18.55 23.29 17.32
C TRP A 274 -18.40 22.35 16.11
N GLU A 275 -19.49 21.96 15.45
CA GLU A 275 -19.51 21.07 14.29
C GLU A 275 -18.72 21.65 13.10
N ASN A 276 -18.66 22.98 12.99
CA ASN A 276 -17.90 23.71 11.98
C ASN A 276 -16.56 24.26 12.51
N SER A 277 -16.14 23.88 13.73
CA SER A 277 -14.79 24.20 14.20
C SER A 277 -13.78 23.37 13.40
N ALA A 278 -12.49 23.73 13.49
CA ALA A 278 -11.45 22.95 12.85
C ALA A 278 -11.45 21.47 13.28
N ASN A 279 -11.99 21.15 14.48
CA ASN A 279 -12.10 19.80 15.03
C ASN A 279 -13.37 19.67 15.90
N PRO A 280 -14.50 19.17 15.35
CA PRO A 280 -15.75 19.10 16.08
C PRO A 280 -15.70 18.03 17.19
N PRO A 281 -16.29 18.28 18.38
CA PRO A 281 -16.40 17.29 19.43
C PRO A 281 -17.38 16.20 18.99
N ILE A 282 -16.85 15.08 18.49
CA ILE A 282 -17.69 13.91 18.22
C ILE A 282 -18.06 13.33 19.58
N ILE A 283 -19.34 13.44 19.93
CA ILE A 283 -19.94 12.78 21.09
C ILE A 283 -20.99 11.84 20.55
N GLU A 284 -20.56 10.72 20.00
CA GLU A 284 -21.49 9.63 19.74
C GLU A 284 -21.79 8.96 21.08
N THR A 285 -23.07 8.98 21.49
CA THR A 285 -23.54 8.23 22.64
C THR A 285 -24.28 7.00 22.12
N LYS A 286 -23.88 5.81 22.57
CA LYS A 286 -24.59 4.56 22.26
C LYS A 286 -25.00 3.87 23.54
N ASP A 287 -26.15 3.18 23.48
CA ASP A 287 -26.51 2.22 24.50
C ASP A 287 -25.58 1.01 24.39
N GLY A 288 -24.87 0.70 25.46
CA GLY A 288 -24.13 -0.54 25.61
C GLY A 288 -24.97 -1.63 26.26
N ASP A 289 -24.39 -2.82 26.37
CA ASP A 289 -25.06 -3.93 27.03
C ASP A 289 -25.27 -3.65 28.53
N SER A 290 -26.34 -4.23 29.10
CA SER A 290 -26.64 -4.15 30.55
C SER A 290 -26.81 -2.72 31.11
N GLY A 291 -27.32 -1.80 30.29
CA GLY A 291 -27.66 -0.43 30.72
C GLY A 291 -26.45 0.51 30.83
N SER A 292 -25.30 0.15 30.25
CA SER A 292 -24.17 1.06 30.13
C SER A 292 -24.37 2.05 29.00
N LYS A 293 -23.67 3.20 29.07
CA LYS A 293 -23.53 4.13 27.94
C LYS A 293 -22.09 4.08 27.45
N ILE A 294 -21.93 4.04 26.13
CA ILE A 294 -20.66 4.20 25.45
C ILE A 294 -20.57 5.65 24.98
N LEU A 295 -19.53 6.34 25.43
CA LEU A 295 -19.19 7.70 25.02
C LEU A 295 -17.93 7.64 24.17
N VAL A 296 -18.04 8.10 22.93
CA VAL A 296 -16.88 8.30 22.03
C VAL A 296 -16.42 9.75 22.19
N LEU A 297 -15.14 9.97 22.50
CA LEU A 297 -14.58 11.31 22.75
C LEU A 297 -13.23 11.50 22.05
N ILE A 298 -12.86 12.75 21.76
CA ILE A 298 -11.52 13.11 21.28
C ILE A 298 -10.56 13.23 22.47
N ASN A 299 -9.39 12.62 22.39
CA ASN A 299 -8.30 12.80 23.36
C ASN A 299 -7.39 13.94 22.89
N PRO A 300 -7.04 14.95 23.72
CA PRO A 300 -6.14 16.03 23.33
C PRO A 300 -4.74 15.60 22.87
N ALA A 301 -4.29 14.40 23.25
CA ALA A 301 -3.05 13.82 22.76
C ALA A 301 -3.15 13.31 21.30
N GLU A 302 -4.37 13.10 20.79
CA GLU A 302 -4.64 12.45 19.50
C GLU A 302 -5.40 13.41 18.57
N PHE A 303 -4.64 14.08 17.70
CA PHE A 303 -5.09 15.20 16.87
C PHE A 303 -6.44 14.97 16.14
N ASN A 304 -6.64 13.78 15.56
CA ASN A 304 -7.82 13.50 14.75
C ASN A 304 -9.01 12.93 15.53
N GLY A 305 -8.94 12.85 16.87
CA GLY A 305 -9.98 12.21 17.69
C GLY A 305 -9.97 10.68 17.67
N PHE A 306 -9.03 10.10 16.95
CA PHE A 306 -8.72 8.70 16.93
C PHE A 306 -7.20 8.53 16.90
N ARG A 307 -6.74 7.41 17.44
CA ARG A 307 -5.40 6.91 17.20
C ARG A 307 -5.44 5.99 16.00
N GLU A 308 -4.52 6.15 15.07
CA GLU A 308 -4.30 5.13 14.04
C GLU A 308 -3.49 3.98 14.64
N THR A 309 -3.99 2.77 14.48
CA THR A 309 -3.31 1.56 14.92
C THR A 309 -3.29 0.54 13.80
N GLY A 310 -2.34 -0.39 13.85
CA GLY A 310 -2.14 -1.42 12.85
C GLY A 310 -0.72 -1.42 12.31
N GLU A 311 -0.59 -1.90 11.09
CA GLU A 311 0.68 -2.22 10.46
C GLU A 311 0.97 -1.31 9.26
N THR A 312 2.20 -0.85 9.16
CA THR A 312 2.73 -0.27 7.93
C THR A 312 4.02 -0.98 7.55
N MET A 313 4.27 -1.12 6.24
CA MET A 313 5.54 -1.60 5.73
C MET A 313 5.91 -0.82 4.48
N LYS A 314 7.11 -0.27 4.48
CA LYS A 314 7.73 0.37 3.34
C LYS A 314 8.95 -0.43 2.91
N GLN A 315 8.95 -0.87 1.68
CA GLN A 315 10.10 -1.47 1.02
C GLN A 315 10.55 -0.53 -0.09
N LYS A 316 11.84 -0.18 -0.11
CA LYS A 316 12.41 0.75 -1.10
C LYS A 316 13.74 0.25 -1.60
N ILE A 317 13.96 0.35 -2.91
CA ILE A 317 15.22 -0.03 -3.54
C ILE A 317 16.38 0.82 -3.01
N ILE A 318 17.49 0.16 -2.69
CA ILE A 318 18.76 0.79 -2.29
C ILE A 318 19.93 0.40 -3.21
N GLY A 319 19.74 -0.61 -4.06
CA GLY A 319 20.74 -1.02 -5.04
C GLY A 319 20.19 -2.10 -5.98
N TYR A 320 20.81 -2.26 -7.14
CA TYR A 320 20.52 -3.35 -8.07
C TYR A 320 21.73 -3.58 -8.97
N GLY A 321 21.75 -4.72 -9.65
CA GLY A 321 22.80 -5.05 -10.60
C GLY A 321 22.74 -6.47 -11.09
N ILE A 322 23.85 -6.91 -11.67
CA ILE A 322 24.06 -8.29 -12.12
C ILE A 322 25.24 -8.87 -11.33
N ASP A 323 25.00 -9.97 -10.64
CA ASP A 323 26.04 -10.75 -9.97
C ASP A 323 26.30 -12.00 -10.81
N LYS A 324 27.52 -12.09 -11.34
CA LYS A 324 27.92 -13.18 -12.24
C LYS A 324 28.43 -14.41 -11.50
N THR A 325 28.33 -14.42 -10.17
CA THR A 325 28.84 -15.49 -9.30
C THR A 325 27.74 -16.37 -8.73
N VAL A 326 26.50 -16.19 -9.19
CA VAL A 326 25.38 -17.04 -8.78
C VAL A 326 25.51 -18.38 -9.49
N ASP A 327 25.79 -19.43 -8.71
CA ASP A 327 25.78 -20.83 -9.12
C ASP A 327 24.48 -21.53 -8.66
#